data_AF-A0AAU8WAD9-F1
#
_entry.id   AF-A0AAU8WAD9-F1
#
_cell.length_a   1.000
_cell.length_b   1.000
_cell.length_c   1.000
_cell.angle_alpha   90.00
_cell.angle_beta   90.00
_cell.angle_gamma   90.00
#
_symmetry.space_group_name_H-M   'P 1'
#
loop_
_entity.id
_entity.type
_entity.pdbx_description
1 polymer ?
#
loop_
_entity_poly.entity_id
_entity_poly.type
_entity_poly.pdbx_seq_one_letter_code
_entity_poly.pdbx_strand_id
1 'polypeptide(L)'
;MRKSIPIIFAVFMSGCTTINYGSEVSQNHYSLPELGVVTKSYVGDHMVDQGVATTMKYLTISNTIDGAAYDIPKGSYVQIGNYKGIEYFATSSEGKTNVSFIAGLFEPPLALSLEAGKICVTTVSYQPAQCYEGIAKIQNKTVHGESSFKQTLIYNGSVGNKINISYREFSNGMARDSFTNNVEYDMKKSKIINYKGSVIEVLSYDNTSIEFIVKKHFRENFEVTN
;
A
#
# COMPACT_ATOMS: atom_id res chain seq x y z
N MET A 1 -59.21 15.20 -44.01
CA MET A 1 -58.42 14.05 -43.53
C MET A 1 -57.26 14.57 -42.70
N ARG A 2 -57.32 14.46 -41.37
CA ARG A 2 -56.28 14.89 -40.43
C ARG A 2 -55.33 13.71 -40.20
N LYS A 3 -54.07 13.82 -40.64
CA LYS A 3 -53.04 12.80 -40.39
C LYS A 3 -52.44 13.01 -39.01
N SER A 4 -52.65 12.05 -38.11
CA SER A 4 -52.03 12.00 -36.79
C SER A 4 -50.63 11.39 -36.91
N ILE A 5 -49.59 12.12 -36.51
CA ILE A 5 -48.20 11.63 -36.44
C ILE A 5 -48.01 11.01 -35.04
N PRO A 6 -47.61 9.72 -34.92
CA PRO A 6 -47.34 9.13 -33.62
C PRO A 6 -45.97 9.60 -33.10
N ILE A 7 -45.96 10.17 -31.90
CA ILE A 7 -44.75 10.52 -31.16
C ILE A 7 -44.22 9.24 -30.51
N ILE A 8 -43.07 8.76 -30.99
CA ILE A 8 -42.35 7.62 -30.37
C ILE A 8 -41.64 8.15 -29.13
N PHE A 9 -42.10 7.71 -27.96
CA PHE A 9 -41.48 7.99 -26.67
C PHE A 9 -40.31 7.03 -26.47
N ALA A 10 -39.08 7.52 -26.63
CA ALA A 10 -37.86 6.75 -26.40
C ALA A 10 -37.62 6.60 -24.90
N VAL A 11 -37.80 5.39 -24.37
CA VAL A 11 -37.48 5.03 -22.99
C VAL A 11 -35.95 4.87 -22.90
N PHE A 12 -35.27 5.84 -22.29
CA PHE A 12 -33.87 5.69 -21.92
C PHE A 12 -33.79 4.76 -20.70
N MET A 13 -33.31 3.53 -20.90
CA MET A 13 -33.01 2.63 -19.79
C MET A 13 -31.76 3.14 -19.05
N SER A 14 -31.93 3.57 -17.80
CA SER A 14 -30.83 3.80 -16.87
C SER A 14 -30.21 2.46 -16.48
N GLY A 15 -28.97 2.21 -16.92
CA GLY A 15 -28.24 0.99 -16.56
C GLY A 15 -27.64 1.08 -15.17
N CYS A 16 -27.84 0.06 -14.34
CA CYS A 16 -27.16 -0.07 -13.05
C CYS A 16 -25.64 -0.11 -13.23
N THR A 17 -24.91 0.41 -12.25
CA THR A 17 -23.44 0.38 -12.28
C THR A 17 -22.91 -1.03 -12.05
N THR A 18 -21.90 -1.42 -12.83
CA THR A 18 -21.22 -2.71 -12.71
C THR A 18 -19.73 -2.45 -12.59
N ILE A 19 -19.22 -2.43 -11.36
CA ILE A 19 -17.78 -2.40 -11.05
C ILE A 19 -17.37 -3.82 -10.68
N ASN A 20 -16.31 -4.35 -11.30
CA ASN A 20 -15.69 -5.58 -10.82
C ASN A 20 -14.79 -5.21 -9.66
N TYR A 21 -15.24 -5.48 -8.44
CA TYR A 21 -14.47 -5.21 -7.23
C TYR A 21 -13.27 -6.15 -7.12
N GLY A 22 -12.12 -5.57 -6.79
CA GLY A 22 -10.82 -6.24 -6.80
C GLY A 22 -9.79 -5.28 -7.37
N SER A 23 -8.85 -4.84 -6.54
CA SER A 23 -7.75 -4.00 -6.99
C SER A 23 -6.68 -4.83 -7.68
N GLU A 24 -6.02 -4.26 -8.70
CA GLU A 24 -4.81 -4.86 -9.26
C GLU A 24 -3.69 -4.63 -8.25
N VAL A 25 -3.50 -5.61 -7.38
CA VAL A 25 -2.44 -5.61 -6.38
C VAL A 25 -1.27 -6.42 -6.90
N SER A 26 -0.10 -5.81 -7.00
CA SER A 26 1.16 -6.54 -7.20
C SER A 26 1.89 -6.61 -5.86
N GLN A 27 2.02 -7.82 -5.32
CA GLN A 27 2.85 -8.08 -4.15
C GLN A 27 4.28 -8.36 -4.62
N ASN A 28 5.23 -7.57 -4.14
CA ASN A 28 6.66 -7.79 -4.39
C ASN A 28 7.34 -8.13 -3.07
N HIS A 29 8.05 -9.24 -3.05
CA HIS A 29 8.89 -9.59 -1.91
C HIS A 29 10.18 -8.81 -1.97
N TYR A 30 10.67 -8.39 -0.80
CA TYR A 30 11.99 -7.81 -0.66
C TYR A 30 12.74 -8.46 0.49
N SER A 31 14.04 -8.56 0.31
CA SER A 31 14.99 -9.11 1.28
C SER A 31 16.24 -8.24 1.22
N LEU A 32 16.48 -7.47 2.28
CA LEU A 32 17.59 -6.55 2.40
C LEU A 32 18.45 -6.88 3.63
N PRO A 33 19.77 -6.63 3.57
CA PRO A 33 20.56 -6.40 2.36
C PRO A 33 20.64 -7.66 1.47
N GLU A 34 21.24 -7.56 0.29
CA GLU A 34 21.49 -8.71 -0.59
C GLU A 34 22.42 -9.74 0.08
N LEU A 35 22.26 -11.01 -0.30
CA LEU A 35 23.11 -12.08 0.23
C LEU A 35 24.56 -11.90 -0.20
N GLY A 36 25.50 -12.17 0.70
CA GLY A 36 26.93 -12.14 0.40
C GLY A 36 27.57 -10.76 0.36
N VAL A 37 26.79 -9.67 0.47
CA VAL A 37 27.30 -8.30 0.46
C VAL A 37 27.71 -7.85 1.86
N VAL A 38 28.90 -7.23 1.96
CA VAL A 38 29.35 -6.57 3.19
C VAL A 38 28.50 -5.33 3.42
N THR A 39 27.76 -5.31 4.53
CA THR A 39 26.84 -4.24 4.89
C THR A 39 27.24 -3.66 6.23
N LYS A 40 27.11 -2.34 6.36
CA LYS A 40 27.32 -1.60 7.60
C LYS A 40 25.99 -1.01 8.09
N SER A 41 25.69 -1.24 9.37
CA SER A 41 24.52 -0.67 10.05
C SER A 41 24.97 0.04 11.33
N TYR A 42 24.31 1.14 11.68
CA TYR A 42 24.52 1.84 12.95
C TYR A 42 23.54 1.35 14.02
N VAL A 43 23.76 1.74 15.27
CA VAL A 43 22.81 1.44 16.36
C VAL A 43 21.44 2.03 16.04
N GLY A 44 20.40 1.20 16.10
CA GLY A 44 19.03 1.54 15.76
C GLY A 44 18.65 1.22 14.31
N ASP A 45 19.63 0.97 13.42
CA ASP A 45 19.38 0.63 12.03
C ASP A 45 18.96 -0.84 11.87
N HIS A 46 18.21 -1.10 10.80
CA HIS A 46 17.87 -2.45 10.38
C HIS A 46 19.12 -3.12 9.78
N MET A 47 19.53 -4.25 10.37
CA MET A 47 20.55 -5.14 9.84
C MET A 47 19.99 -6.05 8.75
N VAL A 48 18.80 -6.59 8.98
CA VAL A 48 18.07 -7.42 8.01
C VAL A 48 16.65 -6.91 7.97
N ASP A 49 16.10 -6.79 6.77
CA ASP A 49 14.74 -6.32 6.53
C ASP A 49 14.12 -7.17 5.43
N GLN A 50 13.12 -7.98 5.79
CA GLN A 50 12.45 -8.88 4.86
C GLN A 50 10.95 -8.73 4.99
N GLY A 51 10.25 -8.61 3.87
CA GLY A 51 8.79 -8.49 3.90
C GLY A 51 8.14 -8.52 2.52
N VAL A 52 6.84 -8.26 2.53
CA VAL A 52 6.04 -8.03 1.33
C VAL A 52 5.89 -6.52 1.13
N ALA A 53 5.90 -6.06 -0.10
CA ALA A 53 5.52 -4.70 -0.46
C ALA A 53 4.32 -4.78 -1.40
N THR A 54 3.26 -4.04 -1.06
CA THR A 54 2.02 -4.07 -1.82
C THR A 54 2.00 -2.85 -2.72
N THR A 55 2.10 -3.07 -4.03
CA THR A 55 1.95 -2.00 -5.02
C THR A 55 0.49 -1.93 -5.43
N MET A 56 -0.13 -0.80 -5.15
CA MET A 56 -1.52 -0.50 -5.52
C MET A 56 -1.55 0.75 -6.41
N LYS A 57 -2.54 0.81 -7.30
CA LYS A 57 -2.83 2.03 -8.05
C LYS A 57 -3.61 3.01 -7.20
N TYR A 58 -3.26 4.27 -7.31
CA TYR A 58 -3.96 5.39 -6.69
C TYR A 58 -4.30 6.44 -7.72
N LEU A 59 -5.51 6.98 -7.63
CA LEU A 59 -5.87 8.25 -8.24
C LEU A 59 -5.43 9.36 -7.29
N THR A 60 -4.44 10.13 -7.70
CA THR A 60 -3.93 11.28 -6.94
C THR A 60 -4.53 12.56 -7.50
N ILE A 61 -5.29 13.27 -6.69
CA ILE A 61 -5.95 14.54 -7.02
C ILE A 61 -5.19 15.66 -6.29
N SER A 62 -4.66 16.62 -7.05
CA SER A 62 -3.71 17.62 -6.53
C SER A 62 -4.40 18.80 -5.85
N ASN A 63 -5.62 19.14 -6.28
CA ASN A 63 -6.42 20.24 -5.76
C ASN A 63 -7.83 19.75 -5.41
N THR A 64 -8.42 20.30 -4.34
CA THR A 64 -9.83 20.04 -4.02
C THR A 64 -10.70 20.55 -5.17
N ILE A 65 -11.68 19.75 -5.56
CA ILE A 65 -12.70 20.08 -6.54
C ILE A 65 -13.96 20.43 -5.75
N ASP A 66 -14.43 21.67 -5.92
CA ASP A 66 -15.72 22.16 -5.42
C ASP A 66 -16.71 22.06 -6.58
N GLY A 67 -17.53 21.01 -6.55
CA GLY A 67 -18.34 20.58 -7.69
C GLY A 67 -19.83 20.83 -7.44
N ALA A 68 -20.58 21.07 -8.51
CA ALA A 68 -22.01 21.38 -8.40
C ALA A 68 -22.87 20.30 -7.71
N ALA A 69 -22.37 19.06 -7.62
CA ALA A 69 -23.07 17.93 -6.99
C ALA A 69 -22.20 17.21 -5.94
N TYR A 70 -20.89 17.13 -6.21
CA TYR A 70 -19.92 16.44 -5.37
C TYR A 70 -18.68 17.31 -5.13
N ASP A 71 -18.22 17.39 -3.89
CA ASP A 71 -16.91 17.94 -3.58
C ASP A 71 -15.91 16.81 -3.38
N ILE A 72 -14.79 16.91 -4.09
CA ILE A 72 -13.75 15.88 -4.10
C ILE A 72 -12.50 16.50 -3.46
N PRO A 73 -12.18 16.16 -2.21
CA PRO A 73 -10.97 16.63 -1.55
C PRO A 73 -9.70 16.29 -2.34
N LYS A 74 -8.66 17.13 -2.22
CA LYS A 74 -7.32 16.71 -2.64
C LYS A 74 -6.89 15.47 -1.85
N GLY A 75 -6.18 14.56 -2.50
CA GLY A 75 -5.70 13.34 -1.85
C GLY A 75 -5.44 12.20 -2.82
N SER A 76 -5.04 11.08 -2.23
CA SER A 76 -4.81 9.83 -2.95
C SER A 76 -5.94 8.86 -2.62
N TYR A 77 -6.57 8.32 -3.65
CA TYR A 77 -7.69 7.40 -3.56
C TYR A 77 -7.28 6.04 -4.11
N VAL A 78 -7.37 4.97 -3.31
CA VAL A 78 -6.92 3.63 -3.69
C VAL A 78 -7.85 3.02 -4.73
N GLN A 79 -7.30 2.26 -5.68
CA GLN A 79 -8.11 1.50 -6.64
C GLN A 79 -8.96 0.45 -5.89
N ILE A 80 -10.22 0.31 -6.31
CA ILE A 80 -11.18 -0.66 -5.74
C ILE A 80 -11.68 -1.66 -6.78
N GLY A 81 -11.47 -1.38 -8.06
CA GLY A 81 -11.96 -2.24 -9.13
C GLY A 81 -11.69 -1.69 -10.52
N ASN A 82 -12.24 -2.38 -11.51
CA ASN A 82 -12.24 -1.95 -12.89
C ASN A 82 -13.52 -2.42 -13.60
N TYR A 83 -13.86 -1.78 -14.71
CA TYR A 83 -14.87 -2.27 -15.63
C TYR A 83 -14.64 -1.69 -17.02
N LYS A 84 -14.65 -2.55 -18.05
CA LYS A 84 -14.45 -2.17 -19.47
C LYS A 84 -13.25 -1.25 -19.73
N GLY A 85 -12.14 -1.49 -19.03
CA GLY A 85 -10.91 -0.71 -19.16
C GLY A 85 -10.89 0.62 -18.39
N ILE A 86 -11.94 0.94 -17.62
CA ILE A 86 -11.97 2.07 -16.70
C ILE A 86 -11.58 1.57 -15.31
N GLU A 87 -10.66 2.28 -14.67
CA GLU A 87 -10.22 2.02 -13.30
C GLU A 87 -11.07 2.84 -12.32
N TYR A 88 -11.55 2.16 -11.26
CA TYR A 88 -12.38 2.77 -10.23
C TYR A 88 -11.62 2.85 -8.91
N PHE A 89 -11.76 3.98 -8.24
CA PHE A 89 -11.06 4.34 -7.01
C PHE A 89 -12.05 4.64 -5.89
N ALA A 90 -11.61 4.47 -4.64
CA ALA A 90 -12.40 4.74 -3.46
C ALA A 90 -12.86 6.21 -3.39
N THR A 91 -13.90 6.48 -2.61
CA THR A 91 -14.39 7.84 -2.32
C THR A 91 -13.84 8.40 -1.01
N SER A 92 -13.01 7.63 -0.30
CA SER A 92 -12.24 8.06 0.86
C SER A 92 -10.75 8.14 0.50
N SER A 93 -10.10 9.25 0.83
CA SER A 93 -8.66 9.42 0.61
C SER A 93 -7.84 8.69 1.68
N GLU A 94 -6.54 8.49 1.45
CA GLU A 94 -5.61 8.01 2.48
C GLU A 94 -5.62 8.88 3.76
N GLY A 95 -5.96 10.17 3.64
CA GLY A 95 -6.13 11.10 4.76
C GLY A 95 -7.47 10.97 5.49
N LYS A 96 -8.29 9.96 5.14
CA LYS A 96 -9.64 9.71 5.64
C LYS A 96 -10.62 10.86 5.39
N THR A 97 -10.39 11.65 4.34
CA THR A 97 -11.34 12.65 3.86
C THR A 97 -12.22 12.04 2.79
N ASN A 98 -13.54 12.14 2.95
CA ASN A 98 -14.51 11.57 2.03
C ASN A 98 -14.98 12.60 1.00
N VAL A 99 -15.35 12.12 -0.19
CA VAL A 99 -16.14 12.90 -1.15
C VAL A 99 -17.49 13.25 -0.51
N SER A 100 -17.85 14.53 -0.50
CA SER A 100 -19.14 15.02 0.01
C SER A 100 -20.14 15.23 -1.12
N PHE A 101 -21.42 15.22 -0.78
CA PHE A 101 -22.54 15.43 -1.69
C PHE A 101 -23.74 16.00 -0.93
N ILE A 102 -24.69 16.60 -1.65
CA ILE A 102 -25.93 17.12 -1.05
C ILE A 102 -26.97 15.99 -0.98
N ALA A 103 -27.14 15.40 0.20
CA ALA A 103 -28.09 14.33 0.43
C ALA A 103 -29.53 14.75 0.10
N GLY A 104 -30.28 13.85 -0.55
CA GLY A 104 -31.65 14.11 -1.00
C GLY A 104 -31.76 14.78 -2.39
N LEU A 105 -30.68 15.39 -2.88
CA LEU A 105 -30.59 15.90 -4.26
C LEU A 105 -29.74 15.00 -5.16
N PHE A 106 -28.66 14.44 -4.62
CA PHE A 106 -27.74 13.57 -5.35
C PHE A 106 -27.58 12.22 -4.66
N GLU A 107 -27.33 11.19 -5.47
CA GLU A 107 -27.01 9.86 -4.95
C GLU A 107 -25.64 9.85 -4.25
N PRO A 108 -25.45 9.03 -3.21
CA PRO A 108 -24.14 8.86 -2.59
C PRO A 108 -23.07 8.42 -3.61
N PRO A 109 -21.85 8.99 -3.52
CA PRO A 109 -20.77 8.59 -4.41
C PRO A 109 -20.30 7.17 -4.08
N LEU A 110 -20.22 6.33 -5.10
CA LEU A 110 -19.78 4.94 -5.00
C LEU A 110 -18.29 4.79 -5.34
N ALA A 111 -17.83 5.46 -6.40
CA ALA A 111 -16.44 5.38 -6.86
C ALA A 111 -16.02 6.65 -7.61
N LEU A 112 -14.70 6.85 -7.72
CA LEU A 112 -14.08 7.84 -8.59
C LEU A 112 -13.45 7.15 -9.82
N SER A 113 -13.36 7.84 -10.95
CA SER A 113 -12.61 7.42 -12.13
C SER A 113 -11.92 8.63 -12.78
N LEU A 114 -10.85 8.37 -13.55
CA LEU A 114 -10.21 9.39 -14.39
C LEU A 114 -10.48 9.04 -15.86
N GLU A 115 -11.37 9.79 -16.49
CA GLU A 115 -11.85 9.52 -17.85
C GLU A 115 -11.63 10.75 -18.72
N ALA A 116 -10.90 10.59 -19.83
CA ALA A 116 -10.56 11.69 -20.74
C ALA A 116 -9.99 12.95 -20.05
N GLY A 117 -9.21 12.76 -18.98
CA GLY A 117 -8.60 13.84 -18.20
C GLY A 117 -9.50 14.48 -17.14
N LYS A 118 -10.76 14.03 -17.00
CA LYS A 118 -11.72 14.52 -16.01
C LYS A 118 -11.89 13.53 -14.87
N ILE A 119 -12.08 14.06 -13.66
CA ILE A 119 -12.38 13.26 -12.47
C ILE A 119 -13.88 13.03 -12.44
N CYS A 120 -14.30 11.78 -12.59
CA CYS A 120 -15.70 11.40 -12.64
C CYS A 120 -16.13 10.69 -11.35
N VAL A 121 -17.37 10.96 -10.94
CA VAL A 121 -18.05 10.31 -9.81
C VAL A 121 -19.04 9.31 -10.38
N THR A 122 -18.98 8.08 -9.89
CA THR A 122 -19.93 7.01 -10.18
C THR A 122 -20.83 6.81 -8.96
N THR A 123 -22.13 6.63 -9.16
CA THR A 123 -23.11 6.31 -8.10
C THR A 123 -23.66 4.89 -8.32
N VAL A 124 -24.78 4.52 -7.69
CA VAL A 124 -25.41 3.19 -7.93
C VAL A 124 -26.18 3.17 -9.25
N SER A 125 -26.73 4.32 -9.66
CA SER A 125 -27.56 4.42 -10.87
C SER A 125 -26.81 4.95 -12.09
N TYR A 126 -25.63 5.57 -11.92
CA TYR A 126 -24.92 6.24 -13.03
C TYR A 126 -23.41 6.02 -12.99
N GLN A 127 -22.83 5.64 -14.14
CA GLN A 127 -21.41 5.35 -14.34
C GLN A 127 -20.92 5.94 -15.67
N PRO A 128 -20.46 7.21 -15.69
CA PRO A 128 -20.37 8.16 -14.58
C PRO A 128 -21.68 8.95 -14.34
N ALA A 129 -21.85 9.47 -13.12
CA ALA A 129 -22.92 10.38 -12.71
C ALA A 129 -22.61 11.85 -13.04
N GLN A 130 -21.39 12.30 -12.71
CA GLN A 130 -20.88 13.66 -12.94
C GLN A 130 -19.37 13.62 -13.16
N CYS A 131 -18.82 14.56 -13.93
CA CYS A 131 -17.38 14.67 -14.17
C CYS A 131 -16.91 16.13 -14.04
N TYR A 132 -15.74 16.31 -13.45
CA TYR A 132 -15.14 17.61 -13.14
C TYR A 132 -13.75 17.74 -13.74
N GLU A 133 -13.38 18.97 -14.10
CA GLU A 133 -12.00 19.31 -14.45
C GLU A 133 -11.13 19.34 -13.18
N GLY A 134 -9.87 18.91 -13.28
CA GLY A 134 -8.93 18.96 -12.17
C GLY A 134 -7.58 18.36 -12.51
N ILE A 135 -6.59 18.57 -11.64
CA ILE A 135 -5.24 18.02 -11.83
C ILE A 135 -5.18 16.68 -11.11
N ALA A 136 -5.38 15.60 -11.87
CA ALA A 136 -5.31 14.24 -11.36
C ALA A 136 -4.42 13.34 -12.21
N LYS A 137 -3.84 12.33 -11.56
CA LYS A 137 -3.06 11.27 -12.23
C LYS A 137 -3.26 9.94 -11.54
N ILE A 138 -3.20 8.88 -12.33
CA ILE A 138 -3.13 7.52 -11.81
C ILE A 138 -1.66 7.16 -11.66
N GLN A 139 -1.28 6.69 -10.47
CA GLN A 139 0.09 6.28 -10.18
C GLN A 139 0.13 5.02 -9.32
N ASN A 140 1.13 4.19 -9.56
CA ASN A 140 1.47 3.09 -8.68
C ASN A 140 2.14 3.64 -7.43
N LYS A 141 1.65 3.23 -6.26
CA LYS A 141 2.30 3.50 -4.97
C LYS A 141 2.63 2.18 -4.33
N THR A 142 3.92 1.95 -4.08
CA THR A 142 4.36 0.84 -3.24
C THR A 142 4.15 1.26 -1.79
N VAL A 143 3.17 0.63 -1.15
CA VAL A 143 2.87 0.84 0.27
C VAL A 143 3.51 -0.30 1.02
N HIS A 144 4.44 0.03 1.93
CA HIS A 144 5.07 -0.92 2.84
C HIS A 144 4.18 -1.21 4.08
N GLY A 145 2.84 -1.13 3.93
CA GLY A 145 1.90 -1.05 5.05
C GLY A 145 0.46 -1.53 4.76
N GLU A 146 -0.28 -1.68 5.87
CA GLU A 146 -1.65 -2.20 6.10
C GLU A 146 -1.97 -3.67 5.79
N SER A 147 -1.30 -4.33 4.84
CA SER A 147 -1.50 -5.77 4.58
C SER A 147 -0.21 -6.58 4.46
N SER A 148 0.94 -5.91 4.55
CA SER A 148 2.24 -6.54 4.35
C SER A 148 2.91 -6.92 5.67
N PHE A 149 3.19 -8.21 5.82
CA PHE A 149 4.06 -8.71 6.88
C PHE A 149 5.52 -8.31 6.63
N LYS A 150 6.23 -7.95 7.70
CA LYS A 150 7.65 -7.58 7.68
C LYS A 150 8.37 -8.11 8.93
N GLN A 151 9.62 -8.52 8.77
CA GLN A 151 10.51 -8.96 9.84
C GLN A 151 11.83 -8.18 9.74
N THR A 152 12.38 -7.79 10.89
CA THR A 152 13.67 -7.12 10.93
C THR A 152 14.52 -7.53 12.12
N LEU A 153 15.83 -7.53 11.92
CA LEU A 153 16.85 -7.52 12.98
C LEU A 153 17.45 -6.11 13.05
N ILE A 154 17.58 -5.57 14.26
CA ILE A 154 18.04 -4.21 14.53
C ILE A 154 19.26 -4.29 15.44
N TYR A 155 20.34 -3.61 15.08
CA TYR A 155 21.53 -3.55 15.90
C TYR A 155 21.34 -2.59 17.08
N ASN A 156 21.51 -3.05 18.32
CA ASN A 156 21.36 -2.20 19.51
C ASN A 156 22.71 -1.84 20.17
N GLY A 157 23.82 -2.16 19.51
CA GLY A 157 25.16 -1.94 20.04
C GLY A 157 25.74 -3.20 20.70
N SER A 158 26.92 -3.01 21.30
CA SER A 158 27.68 -4.09 21.93
C SER A 158 28.26 -3.68 23.28
N VAL A 159 28.42 -4.66 24.16
CA VAL A 159 29.13 -4.51 25.44
C VAL A 159 30.20 -5.59 25.52
N GLY A 160 31.48 -5.18 25.48
CA GLY A 160 32.61 -6.11 25.44
C GLY A 160 32.56 -7.00 24.20
N ASN A 161 32.47 -8.32 24.40
CA ASN A 161 32.39 -9.28 23.28
C ASN A 161 30.96 -9.63 22.88
N LYS A 162 29.97 -8.96 23.47
CA LYS A 162 28.57 -9.32 23.30
C LYS A 162 27.84 -8.29 22.47
N ILE A 163 27.12 -8.75 21.46
CA ILE A 163 26.28 -7.93 20.59
C ILE A 163 24.82 -8.06 21.05
N ASN A 164 24.11 -6.93 21.11
CA ASN A 164 22.69 -6.87 21.36
C ASN A 164 21.92 -6.60 20.06
N ILE A 165 20.88 -7.39 19.80
CA ILE A 165 20.04 -7.27 18.61
C ILE A 165 18.58 -7.33 19.04
N SER A 166 17.76 -6.43 18.51
CA SER A 166 16.31 -6.55 18.59
C SER A 166 15.78 -7.24 17.34
N TYR A 167 14.86 -8.17 17.53
CA TYR A 167 13.99 -8.66 16.48
C TYR A 167 12.63 -8.00 16.59
N ARG A 168 12.05 -7.60 15.45
CA ARG A 168 10.68 -7.08 15.38
C ARG A 168 9.92 -7.64 14.18
N GLU A 169 8.65 -7.95 14.40
CA GLU A 169 7.68 -8.23 13.33
C GLU A 169 6.67 -7.10 13.23
N PHE A 170 6.30 -6.75 12.02
CA PHE A 170 5.25 -5.79 11.74
C PHE A 170 4.12 -6.48 10.96
N SER A 171 2.89 -6.18 11.35
CA SER A 171 1.71 -6.44 10.54
C SER A 171 0.97 -5.12 10.41
N ASN A 172 0.55 -4.81 9.20
CA ASN A 172 -0.28 -3.65 8.93
C ASN A 172 0.39 -2.33 9.37
N GLY A 173 1.73 -2.26 9.27
CA GLY A 173 2.51 -1.09 9.72
C GLY A 173 2.65 -0.93 11.24
N MET A 174 2.01 -1.79 12.05
CA MET A 174 2.13 -1.80 13.50
C MET A 174 3.10 -2.87 13.96
N ALA A 175 3.96 -2.54 14.94
CA ALA A 175 4.79 -3.52 15.60
C ALA A 175 3.91 -4.55 16.31
N ARG A 176 4.17 -5.83 16.10
CA ARG A 176 3.50 -6.89 16.85
C ARG A 176 4.22 -7.03 18.18
N ASP A 177 3.72 -6.37 19.23
CA ASP A 177 4.38 -6.29 20.53
C ASP A 177 4.77 -7.66 21.12
N SER A 178 3.94 -8.70 20.88
CA SER A 178 4.22 -10.08 21.29
C SER A 178 5.37 -10.77 20.54
N PHE A 179 5.96 -10.13 19.55
CA PHE A 179 7.07 -10.65 18.73
C PHE A 179 8.29 -9.73 18.72
N THR A 180 8.42 -8.84 19.73
CA THR A 180 9.65 -8.09 19.96
C THR A 180 10.54 -8.83 20.95
N ASN A 181 11.75 -9.19 20.54
CA ASN A 181 12.71 -9.86 21.41
C ASN A 181 14.07 -9.18 21.33
N ASN A 182 14.72 -9.02 22.47
CA ASN A 182 16.11 -8.60 22.55
C ASN A 182 16.97 -9.82 22.84
N VAL A 183 17.98 -10.04 22.01
CA VAL A 183 18.88 -11.18 22.10
C VAL A 183 20.32 -10.72 22.17
N GLU A 184 21.11 -11.48 22.91
CA GLU A 184 22.54 -11.23 23.12
C GLU A 184 23.35 -12.40 22.56
N TYR A 185 24.37 -12.08 21.75
CA TYR A 185 25.29 -13.06 21.19
C TYR A 185 26.72 -12.77 21.64
N ASP A 186 27.40 -13.80 22.16
CA ASP A 186 28.81 -13.73 22.55
C ASP A 186 29.71 -14.06 21.34
N MET A 187 30.36 -13.02 20.79
CA MET A 187 31.20 -13.10 19.60
C MET A 187 32.51 -13.86 19.82
N LYS A 188 32.88 -14.16 21.08
CA LYS A 188 33.99 -15.10 21.36
C LYS A 188 33.65 -16.54 21.02
N LYS A 189 32.36 -16.91 21.09
CA LYS A 189 31.91 -18.28 20.81
C LYS A 189 31.69 -18.51 19.32
N SER A 190 31.17 -17.51 18.62
CA SER A 190 30.87 -17.59 17.20
C SER A 190 30.73 -16.20 16.61
N LYS A 191 31.23 -16.01 15.38
CA LYS A 191 30.94 -14.81 14.58
C LYS A 191 29.60 -14.89 13.85
N ILE A 192 28.86 -15.98 14.03
CA ILE A 192 27.58 -16.22 13.38
C ILE A 192 26.44 -15.89 14.34
N ILE A 193 25.56 -14.98 13.90
CA ILE A 193 24.25 -14.79 14.48
C ILE A 193 23.27 -15.63 13.68
N ASN A 194 22.55 -16.52 14.35
CA ASN A 194 21.43 -17.27 13.78
C ASN A 194 20.19 -16.99 14.61
N TYR A 195 19.23 -16.28 14.03
CA TYR A 195 17.98 -15.92 14.70
C TYR A 195 16.80 -16.01 13.74
N LYS A 196 15.74 -16.72 14.13
CA LYS A 196 14.51 -16.90 13.34
C LYS A 196 14.77 -17.35 11.89
N GLY A 197 15.83 -18.14 11.65
CA GLY A 197 16.22 -18.64 10.34
C GLY A 197 17.16 -17.73 9.55
N SER A 198 17.29 -16.46 9.93
CA SER A 198 18.28 -15.55 9.35
C SER A 198 19.67 -15.89 9.89
N VAL A 199 20.65 -15.96 9.00
CA VAL A 199 22.06 -16.26 9.31
C VAL A 199 22.93 -15.10 8.86
N ILE A 200 23.66 -14.52 9.82
CA ILE A 200 24.52 -13.36 9.62
C ILE A 200 25.92 -13.70 10.09
N GLU A 201 26.92 -13.40 9.27
CA GLU A 201 28.33 -13.44 9.64
C GLU A 201 28.79 -12.02 10.03
N VAL A 202 29.23 -11.84 11.26
CA VAL A 202 29.77 -10.58 11.77
C VAL A 202 31.25 -10.47 11.40
N LEU A 203 31.62 -9.35 10.77
CA LEU A 203 33.01 -9.03 10.41
C LEU A 203 33.66 -8.17 11.49
N SER A 204 32.99 -7.10 11.91
CA SER A 204 33.41 -6.20 12.98
C SER A 204 32.22 -5.51 13.62
N TYR A 205 32.36 -5.07 14.87
CA TYR A 205 31.30 -4.37 15.59
C TYR A 205 31.89 -3.54 16.73
N ASP A 206 31.17 -2.49 17.09
CA ASP A 206 31.41 -1.67 18.27
C ASP A 206 30.07 -1.11 18.82
N ASN A 207 30.12 -0.26 19.84
CA ASN A 207 28.90 0.31 20.43
C ASN A 207 28.17 1.34 19.54
N THR A 208 28.64 1.59 18.32
CA THR A 208 28.07 2.54 17.35
C THR A 208 27.65 1.89 16.03
N SER A 209 28.33 0.83 15.59
CA SER A 209 28.09 0.19 14.30
C SER A 209 28.46 -1.29 14.27
N ILE A 210 27.95 -1.98 13.25
CA ILE A 210 28.26 -3.36 12.92
C ILE A 210 28.50 -3.50 11.41
N GLU A 211 29.51 -4.26 11.03
CA GLU A 211 29.76 -4.70 9.65
C GLU A 211 29.57 -6.22 9.57
N PHE A 212 28.77 -6.66 8.61
CA PHE A 212 28.32 -8.04 8.53
C PHE A 212 27.97 -8.46 7.10
N ILE A 213 27.80 -9.76 6.90
CA ILE A 213 27.31 -10.37 5.67
C ILE A 213 26.08 -11.22 5.99
N VAL A 214 24.98 -10.99 5.29
CA VAL A 214 23.82 -11.89 5.36
C VAL A 214 24.10 -13.12 4.51
N LYS A 215 24.06 -14.29 5.16
CA LYS A 215 24.21 -15.61 4.51
C LYS A 215 22.87 -16.24 4.16
N LYS A 216 21.83 -15.91 4.93
CA LYS A 216 20.46 -16.37 4.73
C LYS A 216 19.49 -15.37 5.37
N HIS A 217 18.40 -15.01 4.67
CA HIS A 217 17.29 -14.24 5.25
C HIS A 217 16.35 -15.15 6.08
N PHE A 218 15.34 -14.59 6.74
CA PHE A 218 14.47 -15.39 7.62
C PHE A 218 13.77 -16.55 6.90
N ARG A 219 13.40 -16.36 5.62
CA ARG A 219 12.78 -17.40 4.77
C ARG A 219 13.32 -17.36 3.36
N GLU A 220 13.41 -18.53 2.74
CA GLU A 220 13.61 -18.70 1.30
C GLU A 220 12.22 -18.75 0.66
N ASN A 221 11.84 -17.69 -0.06
CA ASN A 221 10.53 -17.50 -0.71
C ASN A 221 9.34 -17.31 0.25
N PHE A 222 8.92 -16.05 0.40
CA PHE A 222 7.73 -15.66 1.16
C PHE A 222 6.43 -15.94 0.39
N GLU A 223 6.13 -17.18 0.02
CA GLU A 223 4.78 -17.45 -0.50
C GLU A 223 3.77 -17.39 0.66
N VAL A 224 2.96 -16.34 0.68
CA VAL A 224 1.70 -16.37 1.44
C VAL A 224 0.77 -17.22 0.60
N THR A 225 0.55 -18.46 1.01
CA THR A 225 -0.60 -19.22 0.54
C THR A 225 -1.84 -18.37 0.76
N ASN A 226 -2.50 -17.98 -0.34
CA ASN A 226 -3.80 -17.30 -0.34
C ASN A 226 -4.82 -18.02 0.54
#